data_AF-A0A6N7WHD7-F1
#
_entry.id   AF-A0A6N7WHD7-F1
#
_cell.length_a   1.000
_cell.length_b   1.000
_cell.length_c   1.000
_cell.angle_alpha   90.00
_cell.angle_beta   90.00
_cell.angle_gamma   90.00
#
_symmetry.space_group_name_H-M   'P 1'
#
loop_
_entity.id
_entity.type
_entity.pdbx_description
1 polymer ?
#
loop_
_entity_poly.entity_id
_entity_poly.type
_entity_poly.pdbx_seq_one_letter_code
_entity_poly.pdbx_strand_id
1 'polypeptide(L)'
;MDRIPEPNEIYQHFKGNLYRIITLATHSETGEAMVVYQALYGDFQVFVRPLSMFVSEVDHEKYPQVQAKYRFTLVPQIMDKPSGAPVGENGSPKACGEDSPEEAEEELNLDPMLVEFLDADTYEDKLNILVGLHSRITDDMLNTMAVSLDLELEEGELEDRYMTLKNCIVTLEKYECNRLR
;
A
#
# COMPACT_ATOMS: atom_id res chain seq x y z
N MET A 1 9.81 20.78 -22.00
CA MET A 1 8.78 21.10 -21.00
C MET A 1 9.15 20.38 -19.73
N ASP A 2 9.72 21.10 -18.76
CA ASP A 2 10.05 20.55 -17.45
C ASP A 2 8.75 20.28 -16.68
N ARG A 3 8.41 19.01 -16.49
CA ARG A 3 7.27 18.61 -15.64
C ARG A 3 7.73 18.67 -14.20
N ILE A 4 7.47 19.79 -13.54
CA ILE A 4 7.79 19.96 -12.12
C ILE A 4 6.62 19.39 -11.31
N PRO A 5 6.83 18.38 -10.44
CA PRO A 5 5.77 17.83 -9.60
C PRO A 5 5.34 18.84 -8.54
N GLU A 6 4.04 18.92 -8.30
CA GLU A 6 3.43 19.77 -7.28
C GLU A 6 3.20 19.01 -5.96
N PRO A 7 3.25 19.70 -4.80
CA PRO A 7 2.87 19.12 -3.51
C PRO A 7 1.48 18.48 -3.55
N ASN A 8 1.35 17.32 -2.91
CA ASN A 8 0.15 16.46 -2.85
C ASN A 8 -0.21 15.69 -4.12
N GLU A 9 0.56 15.82 -5.21
CA GLU A 9 0.35 14.98 -6.39
C GLU A 9 0.70 13.52 -6.10
N ILE A 10 -0.01 12.59 -6.75
CA ILE A 10 0.25 11.15 -6.64
C ILE A 10 0.87 10.66 -7.95
N TYR A 11 2.01 9.99 -7.80
CA TYR A 11 2.75 9.39 -8.88
C TYR A 11 2.83 7.88 -8.69
N GLN A 12 2.59 7.14 -9.77
CA GLN A 12 2.83 5.72 -9.85
C GLN A 12 4.20 5.46 -10.46
N HIS A 13 5.03 4.70 -9.75
CA HIS A 13 6.29 4.22 -10.28
C HIS A 13 6.03 3.10 -11.30
N PHE A 14 6.92 2.93 -12.28
CA PHE A 14 6.77 1.88 -13.31
C PHE A 14 6.70 0.44 -12.76
N LYS A 15 7.09 0.23 -11.50
CA LYS A 15 6.96 -1.05 -10.77
C LYS A 15 5.58 -1.28 -10.14
N GLY A 16 4.65 -0.32 -10.24
CA GLY A 16 3.29 -0.41 -9.70
C GLY A 16 3.05 0.42 -8.43
N ASN A 17 4.09 0.70 -7.64
CA ASN A 17 3.96 1.40 -6.36
C ASN A 17 3.54 2.87 -6.49
N LEU A 18 2.71 3.33 -5.56
CA LEU A 18 2.24 4.70 -5.48
C LEU A 18 3.08 5.54 -4.52
N TYR A 19 3.26 6.81 -4.88
CA TYR A 19 4.01 7.79 -4.11
C TYR A 19 3.28 9.12 -4.13
N ARG A 20 3.33 9.85 -3.02
CA ARG A 20 2.81 11.21 -2.91
C ARG A 20 3.95 12.21 -2.82
N ILE A 21 3.87 13.28 -3.59
CA ILE A 21 4.81 14.39 -3.48
C ILE A 21 4.50 15.17 -2.21
N ILE A 22 5.48 15.30 -1.32
CA ILE A 22 5.34 16.14 -0.14
C ILE A 22 5.70 17.57 -0.51
N THR A 23 6.90 17.75 -1.05
CA THR A 23 7.43 19.07 -1.40
C THR A 23 8.65 18.95 -2.32
N LEU A 24 9.05 20.08 -2.88
CA LEU A 24 10.34 20.24 -3.52
C LEU A 24 11.33 20.82 -2.51
N ALA A 25 12.55 20.31 -2.54
CA ALA A 25 13.66 20.77 -1.71
C ALA A 25 14.83 21.17 -2.60
N THR A 26 15.66 22.10 -2.12
CA THR A 26 16.92 22.44 -2.76
C THR A 26 18.04 21.83 -1.94
N HIS A 27 18.91 21.06 -2.59
CA HIS A 27 20.08 20.49 -1.93
C HIS A 27 21.03 21.61 -1.51
N SER A 28 21.28 21.77 -0.21
CA SER A 28 21.99 22.94 0.32
C SER A 28 23.46 23.01 -0.10
N GLU A 29 24.09 21.88 -0.41
CA GLU A 29 25.51 21.84 -0.81
C GLU A 29 25.73 22.02 -2.31
N THR A 30 24.79 21.57 -3.15
CA THR A 30 24.95 21.58 -4.62
C THR A 30 24.01 22.55 -5.33
N GLY A 31 22.96 23.02 -4.66
CA GLY A 31 21.91 23.86 -5.24
C GLY A 31 20.95 23.10 -6.16
N GLU A 32 21.03 21.77 -6.22
CA GLU A 32 20.19 20.96 -7.11
C GLU A 32 18.76 20.83 -6.58
N ALA A 33 17.80 20.83 -7.50
CA ALA A 33 16.40 20.59 -7.17
C ALA A 33 16.16 19.11 -6.86
N MET A 34 15.58 18.84 -5.69
CA MET A 34 15.25 17.52 -5.18
C MET A 34 13.75 17.42 -4.97
N VAL A 35 13.20 16.24 -5.25
CA VAL A 35 11.81 15.89 -4.95
C VAL A 35 11.79 15.12 -3.66
N VAL A 36 11.00 15.59 -2.69
CA VAL A 36 10.68 14.88 -1.46
C VAL A 36 9.32 14.22 -1.65
N TYR A 37 9.30 12.89 -1.61
CA TYR A 37 8.10 12.11 -1.86
C TYR A 37 7.98 10.98 -0.85
N GLN A 38 6.74 10.64 -0.53
CA GLN A 38 6.39 9.60 0.42
C GLN A 38 5.90 8.37 -0.31
N ALA A 39 6.35 7.18 0.10
CA ALA A 39 5.70 5.95 -0.28
C ALA A 39 4.25 5.93 0.26
N LEU A 40 3.29 5.55 -0.59
CA LEU A 40 1.91 5.30 -0.15
C LEU A 40 1.68 3.80 0.12
N TYR A 41 2.72 3.11 0.55
CA TYR A 41 2.74 1.68 0.85
C TYR A 41 3.77 1.41 1.96
N GLY A 42 3.61 0.30 2.68
CA GLY A 42 4.47 -0.05 3.83
C GLY A 42 4.48 1.05 4.89
N ASP A 43 5.64 1.34 5.49
CA ASP A 43 5.82 2.33 6.59
C ASP A 43 5.70 3.81 6.17
N PHE A 44 5.14 4.10 4.99
CA PHE A 44 5.04 5.46 4.44
C PHE A 44 6.36 6.25 4.47
N GLN A 45 7.46 5.55 4.15
CA GLN A 45 8.80 6.12 4.19
C GLN A 45 8.94 7.30 3.23
N VAL A 46 9.68 8.31 3.67
CA VAL A 46 9.95 9.52 2.89
C VAL A 46 11.31 9.39 2.22
N PHE A 47 11.32 9.62 0.91
CA PHE A 47 12.51 9.55 0.08
C PHE A 47 12.80 10.90 -0.56
N VAL A 48 14.08 11.10 -0.87
CA VAL A 48 14.59 12.26 -1.60
C VAL A 48 15.27 11.77 -2.86
N ARG A 49 15.00 12.44 -3.98
CA ARG A 49 15.63 12.14 -5.27
C ARG A 49 15.83 13.40 -6.11
N PRO A 50 16.92 13.50 -6.91
CA PRO A 50 17.06 14.60 -7.86
C PRO A 50 15.87 14.70 -8.81
N LEU A 51 15.37 15.92 -9.00
CA LEU A 51 14.22 16.20 -9.86
C LEU A 51 14.45 15.69 -11.29
N SER A 52 15.64 15.90 -11.83
CA SER A 52 16.06 15.41 -13.16
C SER A 52 15.92 13.90 -13.31
N MET A 53 16.22 13.13 -12.25
CA MET A 53 16.07 11.68 -12.26
C MET A 53 14.61 11.25 -12.04
N PHE A 54 13.82 12.04 -11.32
CA PHE A 54 12.42 11.73 -11.07
C PHE A 54 11.59 11.82 -12.35
N VAL A 55 11.80 12.87 -13.15
CA VAL A 55 11.08 13.10 -14.40
C VAL A 55 11.63 12.32 -15.60
N SER A 56 12.68 11.53 -15.37
CA SER A 56 13.36 10.79 -16.44
C SER A 56 12.50 9.65 -17.01
N GLU A 57 12.76 9.30 -18.27
CA GLU A 57 12.09 8.21 -18.96
C GLU A 57 12.54 6.85 -18.39
N VAL A 58 11.69 5.82 -18.54
CA VAL A 58 12.09 4.46 -18.18
C VAL A 58 13.18 4.00 -19.15
N ASP A 59 14.18 3.33 -18.60
CA ASP A 59 15.19 2.65 -19.39
C ASP A 59 14.58 1.37 -19.98
N HIS A 60 14.17 1.45 -21.24
CA HIS A 60 13.57 0.34 -21.98
C HIS A 60 14.60 -0.68 -22.48
N GLU A 61 15.90 -0.37 -22.45
CA GLU A 61 16.95 -1.37 -22.71
C GLU A 61 17.03 -2.36 -21.55
N LYS A 62 16.90 -1.85 -20.32
CA LYS A 62 16.88 -2.67 -19.10
C LYS A 62 15.51 -3.31 -18.81
N TYR A 63 14.41 -2.68 -19.22
CA TYR A 63 13.05 -3.13 -18.96
C TYR A 63 12.18 -3.15 -20.23
N PRO A 64 12.41 -4.10 -21.16
CA PRO A 64 11.73 -4.13 -22.45
C PRO A 64 10.21 -4.42 -22.36
N GLN A 65 9.75 -5.01 -21.26
CA GLN A 65 8.33 -5.31 -21.02
C GLN A 65 7.53 -4.14 -20.41
N VAL A 66 8.17 -3.02 -20.05
CA VAL A 66 7.48 -1.89 -19.41
C VAL A 66 6.86 -0.99 -20.49
N GLN A 67 5.54 -0.83 -20.45
CA GLN A 67 4.80 0.07 -21.35
C GLN A 67 4.80 1.54 -20.88
N ALA A 68 5.22 1.79 -19.64
CA ALA A 68 5.25 3.13 -19.06
C ALA A 68 6.41 3.95 -19.64
N LYS A 69 6.09 5.10 -20.24
CA LYS A 69 7.08 6.00 -20.83
C LYS A 69 8.00 6.66 -19.79
N TYR A 70 7.47 6.95 -18.60
CA TYR A 70 8.19 7.67 -17.53
C TYR A 70 8.36 6.80 -16.29
N ARG A 71 9.47 7.01 -15.56
CA ARG A 71 9.74 6.28 -14.32
C ARG A 71 8.64 6.46 -13.30
N PHE A 72 8.09 7.67 -13.24
CA PHE A 72 6.96 8.06 -12.43
C PHE A 72 5.89 8.68 -13.34
N THR A 73 4.67 8.15 -13.28
CA THR A 73 3.52 8.63 -14.05
C THR A 73 2.52 9.25 -13.10
N LEU A 74 2.11 10.50 -13.36
CA LEU A 74 1.10 11.20 -12.56
C LEU A 74 -0.25 10.47 -12.66
N VAL A 75 -0.90 10.24 -11.53
CA VAL A 75 -2.23 9.63 -11.43
C VAL A 75 -3.24 10.70 -11.00
N PRO A 76 -4.00 11.29 -11.93
CA PRO A 76 -4.89 12.42 -11.65
C PRO A 76 -6.17 12.04 -10.87
N GLN A 77 -6.47 10.76 -10.66
CA GLN A 77 -7.81 10.28 -10.26
C GLN A 77 -8.07 10.19 -8.75
N ILE A 78 -7.18 10.67 -7.89
CA ILE A 78 -7.33 10.56 -6.42
C ILE A 78 -7.65 11.92 -5.76
N MET A 79 -7.73 13.01 -6.54
CA MET A 79 -8.12 14.33 -6.05
C MET A 79 -9.62 14.59 -6.24
N ASP A 80 -10.47 13.88 -5.50
CA ASP A 80 -11.88 14.26 -5.30
C ASP A 80 -12.30 14.05 -3.84
N LYS A 81 -11.73 14.85 -2.93
CA LYS A 81 -12.50 15.55 -1.89
C LYS A 81 -11.62 16.56 -1.14
N PRO A 82 -12.03 17.84 -1.05
CA PRO A 82 -11.40 18.80 -0.18
C PRO A 82 -11.88 18.54 1.25
N SER A 83 -11.03 17.97 2.11
CA SER A 83 -11.17 18.18 3.55
C SER A 83 -10.34 19.41 3.90
N GLY A 84 -11.05 20.53 4.08
CA GLY A 84 -10.45 21.81 4.39
C GLY A 84 -10.01 21.91 5.86
N ALA A 85 -8.73 22.33 6.00
CA ALA A 85 -8.21 23.24 7.03
C ALA A 85 -7.94 22.65 8.45
N PRO A 86 -7.23 23.39 9.34
CA PRO A 86 -5.77 23.47 9.39
C PRO A 86 -5.17 23.25 10.81
N VAL A 87 -3.84 23.04 10.89
CA VAL A 87 -2.94 23.31 12.04
C VAL A 87 -3.20 22.60 13.39
N GLY A 88 -2.16 21.98 13.95
CA GLY A 88 -2.05 21.87 15.42
C GLY A 88 -1.15 20.75 15.93
N GLU A 89 -0.08 21.14 16.61
CA GLU A 89 0.85 20.31 17.36
C GLU A 89 0.23 19.48 18.51
N ASN A 90 0.97 18.42 18.89
CA ASN A 90 1.14 17.82 20.22
C ASN A 90 -0.01 17.01 20.88
N GLY A 91 0.33 15.75 21.22
CA GLY A 91 -0.10 15.13 22.49
C GLY A 91 -0.89 13.81 22.38
N SER A 92 -0.23 12.68 22.63
CA SER A 92 -0.84 11.40 23.06
C SER A 92 -1.59 11.53 24.42
N PRO A 93 -2.15 10.45 25.02
CA PRO A 93 -3.20 9.53 24.56
C PRO A 93 -4.31 9.35 25.64
N LYS A 94 -5.52 8.83 25.31
CA LYS A 94 -6.36 8.03 26.25
C LYS A 94 -7.66 7.47 25.64
N ALA A 95 -7.68 6.14 25.47
CA ALA A 95 -8.58 5.11 26.02
C ALA A 95 -10.13 5.21 26.05
N CYS A 96 -10.73 4.03 25.75
CA CYS A 96 -12.05 3.45 26.12
C CYS A 96 -13.27 3.98 25.34
N GLY A 97 -14.22 3.18 24.83
CA GLY A 97 -14.50 1.74 24.83
C GLY A 97 -15.99 1.54 24.45
N GLU A 98 -16.30 0.44 23.72
CA GLU A 98 -17.55 -0.39 23.68
C GLU A 98 -18.92 0.32 23.46
N ASP A 99 -19.87 -0.12 22.63
CA ASP A 99 -20.46 -1.46 22.43
C ASP A 99 -21.34 -1.47 21.15
N SER A 100 -21.62 -2.68 20.62
CA SER A 100 -22.46 -3.01 19.43
C SER A 100 -23.97 -2.86 19.73
N PRO A 101 -24.97 -3.30 18.91
CA PRO A 101 -25.00 -3.78 17.51
C PRO A 101 -26.12 -3.10 16.66
N GLU A 102 -25.91 -2.93 15.35
CA GLU A 102 -27.04 -2.78 14.42
C GLU A 102 -26.83 -3.72 13.24
N GLU A 103 -27.72 -4.71 13.15
CA GLU A 103 -27.97 -5.54 11.98
C GLU A 103 -28.47 -4.63 10.85
N ALA A 104 -27.53 -4.04 10.12
CA ALA A 104 -27.77 -3.61 8.76
C ALA A 104 -27.36 -4.76 7.85
N GLU A 105 -28.24 -5.11 6.93
CA GLU A 105 -27.91 -5.83 5.72
C GLU A 105 -26.96 -4.94 4.91
N GLU A 106 -25.72 -4.79 5.39
CA GLU A 106 -24.64 -4.21 4.62
C GLU A 106 -24.40 -5.21 3.50
N GLU A 107 -24.81 -4.85 2.28
CA GLU A 107 -24.14 -5.33 1.09
C GLU A 107 -22.65 -5.08 1.35
N LEU A 108 -21.96 -6.09 1.88
CA LEU A 108 -20.55 -6.01 2.18
C LEU A 108 -19.91 -5.76 0.81
N ASN A 109 -19.54 -4.50 0.56
CA ASN A 109 -18.68 -4.12 -0.54
C ASN A 109 -17.28 -4.66 -0.22
N LEU A 110 -17.18 -6.00 -0.11
CA LEU A 110 -15.93 -6.71 0.02
C LEU A 110 -15.15 -6.40 -1.24
N ASP A 111 -13.89 -6.02 -1.08
CA ASP A 111 -13.01 -5.79 -2.20
C ASP A 111 -13.02 -7.06 -3.08
N PRO A 112 -13.20 -6.96 -4.41
CA PRO A 112 -13.23 -8.12 -5.30
C PRO A 112 -12.03 -9.05 -5.12
N MET A 113 -10.87 -8.52 -4.74
CA MET A 113 -9.68 -9.31 -4.47
C MET A 113 -9.73 -10.05 -3.13
N LEU A 114 -10.45 -9.54 -2.12
CA LEU A 114 -10.68 -10.28 -0.88
C LEU A 114 -11.62 -11.47 -1.12
N VAL A 115 -12.64 -11.29 -1.96
CA VAL A 115 -13.51 -12.40 -2.36
C VAL A 115 -12.71 -13.48 -3.08
N GLU A 116 -11.84 -13.08 -4.02
CA GLU A 116 -10.95 -14.00 -4.74
C GLU A 116 -10.01 -14.76 -3.78
N PHE A 117 -9.55 -14.13 -2.70
CA PHE A 117 -8.75 -14.79 -1.67
C PHE A 117 -9.54 -15.87 -0.90
N LEU A 118 -10.80 -15.59 -0.57
CA LEU A 118 -11.66 -16.52 0.17
C LEU A 118 -12.03 -17.74 -0.69
N ASP A 119 -12.21 -17.52 -2.00
CA ASP A 119 -12.52 -18.57 -2.98
C ASP A 119 -11.28 -19.36 -3.44
N ALA A 120 -10.07 -18.88 -3.16
CA ALA A 120 -8.85 -19.56 -3.57
C ALA A 120 -8.65 -20.89 -2.80
N ASP A 121 -8.53 -21.99 -3.53
CA ASP A 121 -8.31 -23.33 -2.95
C ASP A 121 -6.84 -23.61 -2.62
N THR A 122 -5.90 -22.88 -3.22
CA THR A 122 -4.46 -23.09 -3.04
C THR A 122 -3.80 -21.97 -2.24
N TYR A 123 -2.82 -22.32 -1.41
CA TYR A 123 -2.06 -21.34 -0.63
C TYR A 123 -1.18 -20.43 -1.50
N GLU A 124 -0.76 -20.91 -2.68
CA GLU A 124 0.01 -20.13 -3.66
C GLU A 124 -0.84 -19.00 -4.24
N ASP A 125 -2.08 -19.30 -4.64
CA ASP A 125 -3.03 -18.28 -5.14
C ASP A 125 -3.41 -17.30 -4.03
N LYS A 126 -3.66 -17.79 -2.80
CA LYS A 126 -3.86 -16.93 -1.62
C LYS A 126 -2.70 -15.96 -1.40
N LEU A 127 -1.45 -16.41 -1.55
CA LEU A 127 -0.28 -15.54 -1.43
C LEU A 127 -0.20 -14.51 -2.56
N ASN A 128 -0.48 -14.91 -3.80
CA ASN A 128 -0.47 -14.00 -4.95
C ASN A 128 -1.52 -12.90 -4.79
N ILE A 129 -2.73 -13.27 -4.37
CA ILE A 129 -3.83 -12.34 -4.11
C ILE A 129 -3.48 -11.44 -2.93
N LEU A 130 -2.97 -12.01 -1.84
CA LEU A 130 -2.54 -11.26 -0.65
C LEU A 130 -1.45 -10.22 -0.98
N VAL A 131 -0.48 -10.57 -1.85
CA VAL A 131 0.56 -9.65 -2.33
C VAL A 131 0.00 -8.53 -3.22
N GLY A 132 -0.99 -8.84 -4.07
CA GLY A 132 -1.69 -7.83 -4.85
C GLY A 132 -2.56 -6.91 -3.99
N LEU A 133 -3.17 -7.48 -2.96
CA LEU A 133 -4.05 -6.82 -2.00
C LEU A 133 -3.29 -5.95 -0.99
N HIS A 134 -1.99 -6.18 -0.81
CA HIS A 134 -1.11 -5.43 0.11
C HIS A 134 -1.24 -3.90 -0.02
N SER A 135 -1.51 -3.40 -1.23
CA SER A 135 -1.68 -1.97 -1.50
C SER A 135 -2.99 -1.35 -0.98
N ARG A 136 -4.01 -2.16 -0.68
CA ARG A 136 -5.36 -1.75 -0.26
C ARG A 136 -5.86 -2.46 1.00
N ILE A 137 -5.01 -3.28 1.61
CA ILE A 137 -5.42 -4.14 2.72
C ILE A 137 -5.78 -3.29 3.94
N THR A 138 -6.93 -3.57 4.52
CA THR A 138 -7.40 -2.94 5.77
C THR A 138 -7.36 -3.95 6.92
N ASP A 139 -7.42 -3.46 8.16
CA ASP A 139 -7.49 -4.31 9.35
C ASP A 139 -8.68 -5.29 9.29
N ASP A 140 -9.82 -4.85 8.76
CA ASP A 140 -11.01 -5.69 8.60
C ASP A 140 -10.79 -6.81 7.59
N MET A 141 -10.06 -6.53 6.49
CA MET A 141 -9.71 -7.54 5.49
C MET A 141 -8.75 -8.57 6.08
N LEU A 142 -7.75 -8.14 6.87
CA LEU A 142 -6.85 -9.04 7.58
C LEU A 142 -7.58 -9.92 8.59
N ASN A 143 -8.51 -9.34 9.36
CA ASN A 143 -9.36 -10.07 10.30
C ASN A 143 -10.21 -11.13 9.57
N THR A 144 -10.85 -10.73 8.47
CA THR A 144 -11.70 -11.62 7.67
C THR A 144 -10.89 -12.80 7.12
N MET A 145 -9.69 -12.54 6.59
CA MET A 145 -8.78 -13.58 6.11
C MET A 145 -8.25 -14.47 7.24
N ALA A 146 -7.92 -13.90 8.40
CA ALA A 146 -7.45 -14.64 9.56
C ALA A 146 -8.51 -15.61 10.08
N VAL A 147 -9.77 -15.15 10.19
CA VAL A 147 -10.92 -16.00 10.55
C VAL A 147 -11.11 -17.12 9.52
N SER A 148 -10.97 -16.82 8.22
CA SER A 148 -11.10 -17.86 7.18
C SER A 148 -10.01 -18.95 7.23
N LEU A 149 -8.88 -18.65 7.86
CA LEU A 149 -7.73 -19.55 7.97
C LEU A 149 -7.58 -20.13 9.40
N ASP A 150 -8.53 -19.87 10.30
CA ASP A 150 -8.47 -20.21 11.72
C ASP A 150 -7.16 -19.73 12.40
N LEU A 151 -6.71 -18.52 12.05
CA LEU A 151 -5.51 -17.89 12.58
C LEU A 151 -5.84 -16.80 13.60
N GLU A 152 -5.16 -16.80 14.73
CA GLU A 152 -5.21 -15.72 15.72
C GLU A 152 -4.14 -14.67 15.38
N LEU A 153 -4.55 -13.53 14.85
CA LEU A 153 -3.67 -12.37 14.66
C LEU A 153 -3.73 -11.47 15.90
N GLU A 154 -2.59 -11.22 16.53
CA GLU A 154 -2.51 -10.25 17.63
C GLU A 154 -2.85 -8.83 17.15
N GLU A 155 -3.39 -8.01 18.06
CA GLU A 155 -3.62 -6.58 17.81
C GLU A 155 -2.26 -5.88 17.76
N GLY A 156 -1.90 -5.38 16.59
CA GLY A 156 -0.60 -4.78 16.30
C GLY A 156 -0.67 -3.89 15.07
N GLU A 157 0.49 -3.47 14.55
CA GLU A 157 0.51 -2.70 13.30
C GLU A 157 -0.02 -3.55 12.14
N LEU A 158 -0.78 -2.93 11.22
CA LEU A 158 -1.39 -3.58 10.07
C LEU A 158 -0.37 -4.38 9.23
N GLU A 159 0.86 -3.88 9.11
CA GLU A 159 1.97 -4.56 8.42
C GLU A 159 2.48 -5.78 9.19
N ASP A 160 2.59 -5.72 10.52
CA ASP A 160 3.00 -6.86 11.36
C ASP A 160 1.97 -8.00 11.27
N ARG A 161 0.68 -7.64 11.29
CA ARG A 161 -0.44 -8.57 11.16
C ARG A 161 -0.45 -9.21 9.77
N TYR A 162 -0.22 -8.41 8.73
CA TYR A 162 -0.05 -8.90 7.35
C TYR A 162 1.15 -9.84 7.21
N MET A 163 2.31 -9.48 7.75
CA MET A 163 3.51 -10.32 7.71
C MET A 163 3.30 -11.62 8.48
N THR A 164 2.61 -11.56 9.61
CA THR A 164 2.22 -12.75 10.38
C THR A 164 1.31 -13.66 9.55
N LEU A 165 0.24 -13.10 8.97
CA LEU A 165 -0.68 -13.84 8.10
C LEU A 165 0.05 -14.46 6.90
N LYS A 166 0.91 -13.70 6.23
CA LYS A 166 1.73 -14.17 5.12
C LYS A 166 2.67 -15.30 5.53
N ASN A 167 3.39 -15.16 6.64
CA ASN A 167 4.29 -16.19 7.15
C ASN A 167 3.52 -17.45 7.58
N CYS A 168 2.32 -17.28 8.14
CA CYS A 168 1.42 -18.39 8.45
C CYS A 168 0.99 -19.12 7.19
N ILE A 169 0.56 -18.42 6.13
CA ILE A 169 0.17 -19.05 4.85
C ILE A 169 1.35 -19.79 4.21
N VAL A 170 2.56 -19.21 4.18
CA VAL A 170 3.77 -19.89 3.69
C VAL A 170 4.12 -21.13 4.53
N THR A 171 3.90 -21.05 5.84
CA THR A 171 4.11 -22.18 6.74
C THR A 171 3.06 -23.26 6.49
N LEU A 172 1.78 -22.89 6.38
CA LEU A 172 0.68 -23.79 6.04
C LEU A 172 0.93 -24.47 4.69
N GLU A 173 1.32 -23.73 3.65
CA GLU A 173 1.71 -24.28 2.35
C GLU A 173 2.78 -25.37 2.50
N LYS A 174 3.80 -25.12 3.33
CA LYS A 174 4.91 -26.04 3.58
C LYS A 174 4.51 -27.29 4.37
N TYR A 175 3.50 -27.21 5.24
CA TYR A 175 3.10 -28.30 6.13
C TYR A 175 1.84 -29.06 5.67
N GLU A 176 0.89 -28.42 4.99
CA GLU A 176 -0.32 -29.05 4.42
C GLU A 176 0.03 -29.93 3.21
N CYS A 177 1.00 -29.54 2.37
CA CYS A 177 1.48 -30.40 1.28
C CYS A 177 2.20 -31.67 1.74
N ASN A 178 2.65 -31.72 3.00
CA ASN A 178 3.35 -32.88 3.57
C ASN A 178 2.45 -33.76 4.46
N ARG A 179 1.18 -33.39 4.70
CA ARG A 179 0.28 -34.11 5.62
C ARG A 179 -0.70 -35.06 4.94
N LEU A 180 -0.80 -35.04 3.61
CA LEU A 180 -1.74 -35.84 2.81
C LEU A 180 -1.06 -36.88 1.92
N ARG A 181 0.02 -37.51 2.39
CA ARG A 181 0.58 -38.70 1.73
C ARG A 181 0.67 -39.90 2.65
#